data_AF-A0A6C0CHQ4-F1
#
_entry.id   AF-A0A6C0CHQ4-F1
#
_cell.length_a   1.000
_cell.length_b   1.000
_cell.length_c   1.000
_cell.angle_alpha   90.00
_cell.angle_beta   90.00
_cell.angle_gamma   90.00
#
_symmetry.space_group_name_H-M   'P 1'
#
loop_
_entity.id
_entity.type
_entity.pdbx_description
1 polymer ?
#
loop_
_entity_poly.entity_id
_entity_poly.type
_entity_poly.pdbx_seq_one_letter_code
_entity_poly.pdbx_strand_id
1 'polypeptide(L)'
;MSKKVLISAFFDQFVSFSKELCAMYPDDPDFSMFSSTLGLMKMTNPSMVVKYVVDNVLQFEDKIMNSDESFFIDYKFEEYANHVDMNIFQKIRQYIESMSPASKEHVWKYIQNILRLAKAIHGEK
;
A
#
# COMPACT_ATOMS: atom_id res chain seq x y z
N MET A 1 9.64 -2.90 -20.27
CA MET A 1 10.22 -1.95 -19.28
C MET A 1 11.27 -2.75 -18.51
N SER A 2 12.26 -2.17 -17.82
CA SER A 2 13.16 -3.02 -17.00
C SER A 2 12.58 -3.20 -15.60
N LYS A 3 12.77 -4.38 -15.00
CA LYS A 3 12.42 -4.66 -13.60
C LYS A 3 12.84 -3.56 -12.62
N LYS A 4 14.03 -2.97 -12.82
CA LYS A 4 14.52 -1.84 -12.02
C LYS A 4 13.64 -0.59 -12.14
N VAL A 5 13.17 -0.26 -13.35
CA VAL A 5 12.26 0.87 -13.59
C VAL A 5 10.90 0.60 -12.95
N LEU A 6 10.38 -0.63 -13.05
CA LEU A 6 9.11 -1.00 -12.40
C LEU A 6 9.20 -0.91 -10.88
N ILE A 7 10.29 -1.38 -10.27
CA ILE A 7 10.52 -1.24 -8.82
C ILE A 7 10.59 0.24 -8.42
N SER A 8 11.26 1.09 -9.21
CA SER A 8 11.28 2.53 -8.94
C SER A 8 9.87 3.11 -8.95
N ALA A 9 9.11 2.85 -10.01
CA ALA A 9 7.73 3.32 -10.15
C ALA A 9 6.83 2.82 -9.00
N PHE A 10 7.00 1.57 -8.57
CA PHE A 10 6.29 0.99 -7.43
C PHE A 10 6.55 1.78 -6.14
N PHE A 11 7.82 2.07 -5.84
CA PHE A 11 8.15 2.88 -4.66
C PHE A 11 7.73 4.33 -4.80
N ASP A 12 7.73 4.90 -6.00
CA ASP A 12 7.29 6.28 -6.22
C ASP A 12 5.76 6.41 -6.01
N GLN A 13 4.98 5.38 -6.36
CA GLN A 13 3.56 5.30 -5.99
C GLN A 13 3.37 5.20 -4.48
N PHE A 14 4.12 4.33 -3.80
CA PHE A 14 4.05 4.21 -2.33
C PHE A 14 4.40 5.52 -1.62
N VAL A 15 5.50 6.18 -2.02
CA VAL A 15 5.92 7.45 -1.41
C VAL A 15 4.88 8.55 -1.65
N SER A 16 4.31 8.63 -2.85
CA SER A 16 3.25 9.60 -3.15
C SER A 16 2.01 9.34 -2.29
N PHE A 17 1.60 8.07 -2.18
CA PHE A 17 0.48 7.65 -1.36
C PHE A 17 0.69 8.00 0.12
N SER A 18 1.85 7.65 0.69
CA SER A 18 2.16 7.97 2.09
C SER A 18 2.17 9.47 2.37
N LYS A 19 2.67 10.29 1.44
CA LYS A 19 2.65 11.75 1.59
C LYS A 19 1.23 12.31 1.62
N GLU A 20 0.36 11.80 0.76
CA GLU A 20 -1.05 12.21 0.78
C GLU A 20 -1.74 11.81 2.08
N LEU A 21 -1.50 10.60 2.59
CA LEU A 21 -2.05 10.17 3.88
C LEU A 21 -1.55 11.06 5.03
N CYS A 22 -0.26 11.38 5.08
CA CYS A 22 0.29 12.32 6.06
C CYS A 22 -0.34 13.73 5.95
N ALA A 23 -0.66 14.18 4.74
CA ALA A 23 -1.29 15.49 4.53
C ALA A 23 -2.77 15.48 4.93
N MET A 24 -3.48 14.38 4.71
CA MET A 24 -4.88 14.20 5.11
C MET A 24 -5.05 14.03 6.61
N TYR A 25 -4.09 13.37 7.26
CA TYR A 25 -4.14 13.01 8.68
C TYR A 25 -2.84 13.41 9.39
N PRO A 26 -2.54 14.72 9.47
CA PRO A 26 -1.27 15.21 10.03
C PRO A 26 -1.09 14.87 11.51
N ASP A 27 -2.19 14.65 12.23
CA ASP A 27 -2.20 14.33 13.65
C ASP A 27 -2.07 12.81 13.94
N ASP A 28 -2.11 11.95 12.91
CA ASP A 28 -1.90 10.51 13.07
C ASP A 28 -0.42 10.16 12.77
N PRO A 29 0.40 9.87 13.81
CA PRO A 29 1.83 9.60 13.63
C PRO A 29 2.11 8.32 12.85
N ASP A 30 1.14 7.40 12.73
CA ASP A 30 1.34 6.11 12.09
C ASP A 30 1.56 6.27 10.57
N PHE A 31 0.95 7.27 9.95
CA PHE A 31 1.21 7.58 8.53
C PHE A 31 2.63 8.11 8.31
N SER A 32 3.13 8.95 9.23
CA SER A 32 4.51 9.43 9.20
C SER A 32 5.52 8.30 9.43
N MET A 33 5.22 7.40 10.36
CA MET A 33 6.01 6.21 10.63
C MET A 33 6.06 5.26 9.43
N PHE A 34 4.91 5.02 8.80
CA PHE A 34 4.81 4.23 7.58
C PHE A 34 5.65 4.83 6.43
N SER A 35 5.57 6.14 6.23
CA SER A 35 6.37 6.87 5.24
C SER A 35 7.87 6.70 5.47
N SER A 36 8.31 6.81 6.72
CA SER A 36 9.72 6.62 7.12
C SER A 36 10.19 5.18 6.90
N THR A 37 9.35 4.20 7.25
CA THR A 37 9.63 2.77 7.09
C THR A 37 9.76 2.41 5.61
N LEU A 38 8.87 2.90 4.75
CA LEU A 38 8.97 2.72 3.30
C LEU A 38 10.26 3.32 2.73
N GLY A 39 10.66 4.50 3.20
CA GLY A 39 11.93 5.13 2.80
C GLY A 39 13.13 4.25 3.14
N LEU A 40 13.20 3.73 4.36
CA LEU A 40 14.25 2.82 4.79
C LEU A 40 14.27 1.52 3.98
N MET A 41 13.11 0.91 3.74
CA MET A 41 12.99 -0.33 2.97
C MET A 41 13.38 -0.13 1.50
N LYS A 42 13.05 1.03 0.90
CA LYS A 42 13.49 1.39 -0.46
C LYS A 42 15.01 1.37 -0.58
N MET A 43 15.71 1.84 0.45
CA MET A 43 17.18 1.93 0.47
C MET A 43 17.87 0.60 0.80
N THR A 44 17.28 -0.18 1.70
CA THR A 44 17.93 -1.38 2.27
C THR A 44 17.57 -2.66 1.53
N ASN A 45 16.28 -2.91 1.27
CA ASN A 45 15.81 -4.11 0.58
C ASN A 45 14.48 -3.86 -0.17
N PRO A 46 14.52 -3.17 -1.32
CA PRO A 46 13.30 -2.80 -2.06
C PRO A 46 12.50 -4.02 -2.54
N SER A 47 13.18 -5.12 -2.86
CA SER A 47 12.54 -6.36 -3.31
C SER A 47 11.66 -7.00 -2.23
N MET A 48 11.97 -6.80 -0.95
CA MET A 48 11.18 -7.35 0.15
C MET A 48 9.77 -6.74 0.21
N VAL A 49 9.64 -5.44 -0.04
CA VAL A 49 8.33 -4.76 -0.06
C VAL A 49 7.47 -5.27 -1.23
N VAL A 50 8.07 -5.44 -2.40
CA VAL A 50 7.37 -6.01 -3.56
C VAL A 50 6.89 -7.42 -3.24
N LYS A 51 7.77 -8.26 -2.69
CA LYS A 51 7.43 -9.62 -2.29
C LYS A 51 6.28 -9.63 -1.28
N TYR A 52 6.31 -8.75 -0.28
CA TYR A 52 5.24 -8.63 0.71
C TYR A 52 3.88 -8.29 0.05
N VAL A 53 3.86 -7.35 -0.90
CA VAL A 53 2.62 -7.01 -1.61
C VAL A 53 2.14 -8.19 -2.47
N VAL A 54 3.04 -8.89 -3.15
CA VAL A 54 2.69 -10.07 -3.95
C VAL A 54 2.12 -11.20 -3.07
N ASP A 55 2.83 -11.55 -2.01
CA ASP A 55 2.48 -12.72 -1.19
C ASP A 55 1.19 -12.48 -0.41
N ASN A 56 0.93 -11.24 0.02
CA ASN A 56 -0.17 -10.95 0.95
C ASN A 56 -1.34 -10.20 0.32
N VAL A 57 -1.12 -9.37 -0.70
CA VAL A 57 -2.14 -8.45 -1.26
C VAL A 57 -2.64 -8.92 -2.62
N LEU A 58 -1.80 -9.57 -3.45
CA LEU A 58 -2.17 -9.95 -4.82
C LEU A 58 -3.36 -10.91 -4.90
N GLN A 59 -3.54 -11.76 -3.88
CA GLN A 59 -4.73 -12.63 -3.78
C GLN A 59 -6.06 -11.86 -3.73
N PHE A 60 -6.05 -10.57 -3.40
CA PHE A 60 -7.21 -9.70 -3.34
C PHE A 60 -7.35 -8.81 -4.59
N GLU A 61 -6.69 -9.14 -5.70
CA GLU A 61 -6.69 -8.34 -6.92
C GLU A 61 -8.11 -7.98 -7.38
N ASP A 62 -9.02 -8.93 -7.45
CA ASP A 62 -10.40 -8.67 -7.90
C ASP A 62 -11.12 -7.67 -6.98
N LYS A 63 -10.96 -7.80 -5.66
CA LYS A 63 -11.55 -6.87 -4.69
C LYS A 63 -10.96 -5.47 -4.86
N ILE A 64 -9.64 -5.37 -4.95
CA ILE A 64 -8.92 -4.10 -5.07
C ILE A 64 -9.24 -3.38 -6.38
N MET A 65 -9.30 -4.12 -7.50
CA MET A 65 -9.60 -3.54 -8.82
C MET A 65 -11.05 -3.04 -8.92
N ASN A 66 -11.97 -3.63 -8.17
CA ASN A 66 -13.37 -3.18 -8.08
C ASN A 66 -13.62 -2.18 -6.93
N SER A 67 -12.57 -1.75 -6.22
CA SER A 67 -12.69 -0.88 -5.04
C SER A 67 -13.64 -1.44 -3.97
N ASP A 68 -13.67 -2.77 -3.84
CA ASP A 68 -14.53 -3.47 -2.89
C ASP A 68 -13.99 -3.28 -1.46
N GLU A 69 -14.73 -2.51 -0.65
CA GLU A 69 -14.39 -2.20 0.73
C GLU A 69 -14.32 -3.44 1.64
N SER A 70 -14.91 -4.57 1.22
CA SER A 70 -14.75 -5.86 1.91
C SER A 70 -13.28 -6.27 2.03
N PHE A 71 -12.40 -5.76 1.17
CA PHE A 71 -10.94 -5.90 1.30
C PHE A 71 -10.41 -5.41 2.65
N PHE A 72 -10.87 -4.25 3.12
CA PHE A 72 -10.44 -3.68 4.39
C PHE A 72 -11.18 -4.33 5.58
N ILE A 73 -12.40 -4.81 5.36
CA ILE A 73 -13.30 -5.27 6.42
C ILE A 73 -13.07 -6.74 6.78
N ASP A 74 -13.01 -7.61 5.76
CA ASP A 74 -12.96 -9.07 5.92
C ASP A 74 -11.56 -9.56 6.27
N TYR A 75 -10.53 -8.87 5.76
CA TYR A 75 -9.15 -9.29 6.00
C TYR A 75 -8.64 -8.67 7.30
N LYS A 76 -8.58 -9.50 8.33
CA LYS A 76 -7.90 -9.16 9.56
C LYS A 76 -6.41 -9.37 9.32
N PHE A 77 -5.69 -8.28 9.08
CA PHE A 77 -4.22 -8.25 8.97
C PHE A 77 -3.50 -8.64 10.30
N GLU A 78 -4.16 -9.43 11.17
CA GLU A 78 -3.73 -9.87 12.50
C GLU A 78 -2.43 -10.70 12.42
N GLU A 79 -2.23 -11.46 11.35
CA GLU A 79 -1.00 -12.22 11.10
C GLU A 79 0.25 -11.31 10.96
N TYR A 80 0.04 -10.02 10.66
CA TYR A 80 1.10 -9.03 10.47
C TYR A 80 1.21 -8.06 11.64
N ALA A 81 0.35 -8.17 12.66
CA ALA A 81 0.35 -7.28 13.83
C ALA A 81 1.67 -7.33 14.64
N ASN A 82 2.38 -8.47 14.59
CA ASN A 82 3.66 -8.65 15.28
C ASN A 82 4.88 -8.29 14.42
N HIS A 83 4.69 -7.99 13.14
CA HIS A 83 5.76 -7.62 12.22
C HIS A 83 5.62 -6.15 11.83
N VAL A 84 6.13 -5.29 12.73
CA VAL A 84 6.66 -3.93 12.48
C VAL A 84 5.80 -3.05 11.56
N ASP A 85 5.06 -2.09 12.14
CA ASP A 85 4.75 -0.72 11.63
C ASP A 85 4.32 -0.54 10.16
N MET A 86 4.00 -1.63 9.47
CA MET A 86 3.68 -1.71 8.05
C MET A 86 2.21 -2.03 7.83
N ASN A 87 1.41 -2.17 8.90
CA ASN A 87 -0.03 -2.43 8.79
C ASN A 87 -0.83 -1.16 8.50
N ILE A 88 -0.41 -0.45 7.47
CA ILE A 88 -1.09 0.71 6.91
C ILE A 88 -2.53 0.40 6.51
N PHE A 89 -2.83 -0.85 6.15
CA PHE A 89 -4.18 -1.27 5.78
C PHE A 89 -5.16 -1.22 6.96
N GLN A 90 -4.73 -1.62 8.16
CA GLN A 90 -5.53 -1.46 9.36
C GLN A 90 -5.78 0.02 9.67
N LYS A 91 -4.81 0.89 9.44
CA LYS A 91 -4.97 2.34 9.58
C LYS A 91 -5.95 2.91 8.57
N ILE A 92 -5.76 2.61 7.28
CA ILE A 92 -6.70 3.03 6.23
C ILE A 92 -8.12 2.54 6.53
N ARG A 93 -8.29 1.30 7.01
CA ARG A 93 -9.60 0.77 7.44
C ARG A 93 -10.27 1.66 8.50
N GLN A 94 -9.53 2.21 9.46
CA GLN A 94 -10.09 3.10 10.49
C GLN A 94 -10.63 4.40 9.90
N TYR A 95 -10.08 4.85 8.77
CA TYR A 95 -10.44 6.13 8.15
C TYR A 95 -11.35 6.00 6.94
N ILE A 96 -11.39 4.85 6.25
CA ILE A 96 -12.05 4.66 4.96
C ILE A 96 -13.54 5.03 5.01
N GLU A 97 -14.22 4.76 6.13
CA GLU A 97 -15.63 5.09 6.32
C GLU A 97 -15.87 6.60 6.47
N SER A 98 -14.89 7.33 7.03
CA SER A 98 -14.96 8.77 7.25
C SER A 98 -14.44 9.62 6.09
N MET A 99 -13.79 8.99 5.10
CA MET A 99 -13.25 9.68 3.92
C MET A 99 -14.36 10.26 3.04
N SER A 100 -14.11 11.44 2.48
CA SER A 100 -14.94 11.93 1.38
C SER A 100 -14.92 10.96 0.20
N PRO A 101 -15.97 10.90 -0.64
CA PRO A 101 -15.99 10.04 -1.82
C PRO A 101 -14.79 10.26 -2.74
N ALA A 102 -14.38 11.53 -2.94
CA ALA A 102 -13.21 11.88 -3.73
C ALA A 102 -11.91 11.32 -3.10
N SER A 103 -11.69 11.57 -1.80
CA SER A 103 -10.52 11.04 -1.09
C SER A 103 -10.44 9.52 -1.16
N LYS A 104 -11.58 8.84 -0.99
CA LYS A 104 -11.68 7.39 -1.09
C LYS A 104 -11.31 6.89 -2.49
N GLU A 105 -11.81 7.54 -3.54
CA GLU A 105 -11.45 7.23 -4.92
C GLU A 105 -9.93 7.39 -5.17
N HIS A 106 -9.33 8.45 -4.63
CA HIS A 106 -7.89 8.68 -4.71
C HIS A 106 -7.08 7.57 -4.02
N VAL A 107 -7.47 7.19 -2.80
CA VAL A 107 -6.84 6.07 -2.05
C VAL A 107 -6.89 4.77 -2.86
N TRP A 108 -8.04 4.43 -3.43
CA TRP A 108 -8.18 3.23 -4.26
C TRP A 108 -7.28 3.26 -5.50
N LYS A 109 -7.17 4.41 -6.19
CA LYS A 109 -6.28 4.55 -7.34
C LYS A 109 -4.82 4.24 -6.99
N TYR A 110 -4.34 4.71 -5.83
CA TYR A 110 -3.00 4.37 -5.36
C TYR A 110 -2.82 2.87 -5.13
N ILE A 111 -3.73 2.26 -4.36
CA ILE A 111 -3.66 0.83 -4.02
C ILE A 111 -3.68 -0.02 -5.30
N GLN A 112 -4.56 0.29 -6.25
CA GLN A 112 -4.64 -0.39 -7.54
C GLN A 112 -3.35 -0.24 -8.36
N ASN A 113 -2.77 0.97 -8.43
CA ASN A 113 -1.53 1.20 -9.17
C ASN A 113 -0.35 0.44 -8.56
N ILE A 114 -0.25 0.46 -7.22
CA ILE A 114 0.74 -0.31 -6.47
C ILE A 114 0.61 -1.80 -6.79
N LEU A 115 -0.62 -2.34 -6.80
CA LEU A 115 -0.85 -3.76 -7.07
C LEU A 115 -0.50 -4.14 -8.52
N ARG A 116 -0.88 -3.31 -9.49
CA ARG A 116 -0.53 -3.50 -10.91
C ARG A 116 0.99 -3.56 -11.09
N LEU A 117 1.72 -2.66 -10.43
CA LEU A 117 3.18 -2.63 -10.49
C LEU A 117 3.80 -3.85 -9.81
N ALA A 118 3.30 -4.26 -8.64
CA ALA A 118 3.75 -5.48 -7.97
C ALA A 118 3.57 -6.72 -8.85
N LYS A 119 2.38 -6.88 -9.46
CA LYS A 119 2.07 -7.96 -10.39
C LYS A 119 3.00 -7.95 -11.61
N ALA A 120 3.24 -6.77 -12.19
CA ALA A 120 4.17 -6.63 -13.33
C ALA A 120 5.60 -7.04 -12.95
N ILE A 121 6.10 -6.62 -11.78
CA ILE A 121 7.44 -7.00 -11.29
C ILE A 121 7.55 -8.52 -11.04
N HIS A 122 6.48 -9.15 -10.57
CA HIS A 122 6.43 -10.60 -10.35
C HIS A 122 6.37 -11.40 -11.65
N GLY A 123 5.65 -10.89 -12.66
CA GLY A 123 5.49 -11.52 -13.97
C GLY A 123 6.73 -11.42 -14.87
N GLU A 124 7.60 -10.43 -14.67
CA GLU A 124 8.94 -10.38 -15.29
C GLU A 124 9.88 -11.41 -14.63
N LYS A 125 9.77 -12.68 -15.08
CA LYS A 125 10.74 -13.75 -14.81
C LYS A 125 11.95 -13.64 -15.73
#